data_AF-A0A836VL56-F1
#
_entry.id   AF-A0A836VL56-F1
#
_cell.length_a   1.000
_cell.length_b   1.000
_cell.length_c   1.000
_cell.angle_alpha   90.00
_cell.angle_beta   90.00
_cell.angle_gamma   90.00
#
_symmetry.space_group_name_H-M   'P 1'
#
loop_
_entity.id
_entity.type
_entity.pdbx_description
1 polymer ?
#
loop_
_entity_poly.entity_id
_entity_poly.type
_entity_poly.pdbx_seq_one_letter_code
_entity_poly.pdbx_strand_id
1 'polypeptide(L)'
;MHVASGFIVFGTMIVAWLSLVPPVGAVIESESGAEWVASVDEPGPNVPPVGRSLFDYLFTERIDGIPQYRVPFPFEALTGEIEVYLRATTTRSLQKVLIPLGRSLHRNAASPHFFKSPRAVVAAEADPLSVPGKPLVVLKDRLYLGYQPSVAAIEVISYNESAGRFEFQVVEDYRPGGTPRVYYAERAICLGCHQNHAPIFAIQPWDESNSNPSVSTLLMREQPNFYGIPSFTGIDIPGLIGLSTDRANLFSTYQLIWREGCSATDKTESIKCRANALFAALRYRLAADTHPGTRQDDARFILATRFRETWREKWPTGIAIPSRELPDLDPFGGAKTYLGVGAIRKLELLETRVPVDVISIDDEFEPLYARGPLEVWDLPRRMPASAGMEPSWLDEFIAGLGEFLVPQDVEIFDRILAESGGA
;
A
#
# COMPACT_ATOMS: atom_id res chain seq x y z
N MET A 1 14.43 74.53 -42.99
CA MET A 1 14.34 73.35 -43.88
C MET A 1 14.52 72.10 -43.03
N HIS A 2 13.65 71.13 -43.26
CA HIS A 2 13.43 69.81 -42.65
C HIS A 2 14.55 69.18 -41.79
N VAL A 3 14.28 68.84 -40.51
CA VAL A 3 13.83 67.53 -39.94
C VAL A 3 14.92 66.45 -39.93
N ALA A 4 15.34 66.01 -38.74
CA ALA A 4 15.43 64.59 -38.35
C ALA A 4 15.94 64.47 -36.89
N SER A 5 15.05 64.00 -36.02
CA SER A 5 15.32 63.64 -34.63
C SER A 5 15.89 62.21 -34.57
N GLY A 6 17.08 62.03 -33.99
CA GLY A 6 17.65 60.73 -33.70
C GLY A 6 17.44 60.34 -32.24
N PHE A 7 16.52 59.42 -31.98
CA PHE A 7 16.43 58.67 -30.72
C PHE A 7 17.37 57.46 -30.81
N ILE A 8 18.34 57.34 -29.90
CA ILE A 8 19.04 56.08 -29.64
C ILE A 8 18.65 55.62 -28.23
N VAL A 9 17.99 54.47 -28.20
CA VAL A 9 17.46 53.78 -27.03
C VAL A 9 18.61 53.15 -26.24
N PHE A 10 18.63 53.37 -24.92
CA PHE A 10 19.45 52.65 -23.97
C PHE A 10 19.06 51.17 -23.96
N GLY A 11 19.97 50.29 -24.41
CA GLY A 11 19.84 48.85 -24.27
C GLY A 11 20.24 48.39 -22.88
N THR A 12 19.25 48.04 -22.06
CA THR A 12 19.42 47.29 -20.81
C THR A 12 19.69 45.82 -21.14
N MET A 13 20.95 45.39 -21.01
CA MET A 13 21.28 43.96 -20.88
C MET A 13 20.92 43.51 -19.46
N ILE A 14 19.70 43.01 -19.27
CA ILE A 14 19.38 42.13 -18.14
C ILE A 14 19.76 40.73 -18.57
N VAL A 15 20.95 40.30 -18.14
CA VAL A 15 21.38 38.91 -18.18
C VAL A 15 20.49 38.14 -17.19
N ALA A 16 19.48 37.45 -17.73
CA ALA A 16 18.63 36.56 -16.96
C ALA A 16 19.43 35.31 -16.56
N TRP A 17 20.11 35.37 -15.42
CA TRP A 17 20.42 34.18 -14.63
C TRP A 17 19.13 33.71 -13.97
N LEU A 18 18.28 33.04 -14.76
CA LEU A 18 17.29 32.12 -14.21
C LEU A 18 18.05 30.85 -13.84
N SER A 19 18.53 30.87 -12.59
CA SER A 19 18.93 29.68 -11.88
C SER A 19 17.86 28.62 -12.07
N LEU A 20 18.30 27.43 -12.49
CA LEU A 20 17.61 26.16 -12.32
C LEU A 20 17.26 26.01 -10.83
N VAL A 21 16.08 26.50 -10.45
CA VAL A 21 15.44 26.06 -9.22
C VAL A 21 14.65 24.83 -9.65
N PRO A 22 15.06 23.60 -9.28
CA PRO A 22 14.20 22.45 -9.48
C PRO A 22 12.84 22.75 -8.83
N PRO A 23 11.72 22.24 -9.38
CA PRO A 23 10.45 22.34 -8.68
C PRO A 23 10.66 21.79 -7.26
N VAL A 24 9.93 22.36 -6.28
CA VAL A 24 9.97 21.96 -4.86
C VAL A 24 10.21 20.45 -4.75
N GLY A 25 11.31 20.13 -4.05
CA GLY A 25 12.31 19.16 -4.49
C GLY A 25 11.86 17.70 -4.52
N ALA A 26 11.83 17.14 -5.72
CA ALA A 26 11.95 15.70 -5.92
C ALA A 26 13.06 15.13 -5.00
N VAL A 27 12.68 14.20 -4.12
CA VAL A 27 13.64 13.52 -3.25
C VAL A 27 14.33 12.44 -4.07
N ILE A 28 15.66 12.44 -4.08
CA ILE A 28 16.46 11.58 -4.95
C ILE A 28 17.05 10.41 -4.15
N GLU A 29 16.98 9.22 -4.72
CA GLU A 29 17.67 8.03 -4.22
C GLU A 29 19.19 8.16 -4.45
N SER A 30 19.96 8.00 -3.38
CA SER A 30 21.38 8.35 -3.33
C SER A 30 22.28 7.56 -4.28
N GLU A 31 21.96 6.30 -4.58
CA GLU A 31 22.82 5.43 -5.39
C GLU A 31 22.53 5.56 -6.89
N SER A 32 21.26 5.51 -7.29
CA SER A 32 20.79 5.53 -8.67
C SER A 32 20.56 6.94 -9.21
N GLY A 33 20.32 7.91 -8.33
CA GLY A 33 19.86 9.25 -8.69
C GLY A 33 18.39 9.31 -9.13
N ALA A 34 17.63 8.23 -8.99
CA ALA A 34 16.22 8.16 -9.35
C ALA A 34 15.34 8.96 -8.36
N GLU A 35 14.22 9.48 -8.84
CA GLU A 35 13.27 10.22 -8.01
C GLU A 35 12.37 9.27 -7.22
N TRP A 36 12.28 9.46 -5.90
CA TRP A 36 11.35 8.72 -5.06
C TRP A 36 9.90 9.09 -5.38
N VAL A 37 9.07 8.08 -5.62
CA VAL A 37 7.61 8.26 -5.79
C VAL A 37 6.97 8.83 -4.52
N ALA A 38 7.48 8.44 -3.35
CA ALA A 38 7.06 8.94 -2.04
C ALA A 38 8.27 9.03 -1.11
N SER A 39 8.37 10.10 -0.32
CA SER A 39 9.46 10.30 0.64
C SER A 39 8.93 10.61 2.04
N VAL A 40 9.62 10.10 3.06
CA VAL A 40 9.33 10.40 4.48
C VAL A 40 9.58 11.86 4.85
N ASP A 41 10.43 12.56 4.10
CA ASP A 41 10.74 13.97 4.31
C ASP A 41 9.57 14.88 3.92
N GLU A 42 8.63 14.35 3.14
CA GLU A 42 7.43 15.05 2.70
C GLU A 42 6.16 14.36 3.22
N PRO A 43 5.94 14.33 4.55
CA PRO A 43 4.84 13.56 5.13
C PRO A 43 3.47 14.06 4.67
N GLY A 44 3.32 15.36 4.40
CA GLY A 44 2.01 15.99 4.19
C GLY A 44 1.19 16.10 5.48
N PRO A 45 -0.07 16.57 5.40
CA PRO A 45 -0.90 16.81 6.59
C PRO A 45 -1.40 15.51 7.25
N ASN A 46 -1.51 15.53 8.59
CA ASN A 46 -2.01 14.42 9.42
C ASN A 46 -3.46 14.05 9.08
N VAL A 47 -4.33 15.06 9.02
CA VAL A 47 -5.71 14.92 8.56
C VAL A 47 -5.80 15.00 7.04
N PRO A 48 -6.76 14.32 6.40
CA PRO A 48 -6.88 14.34 4.96
C PRO A 48 -7.18 15.75 4.44
N PRO A 49 -6.49 16.21 3.38
CA PRO A 49 -6.78 17.51 2.78
C PRO A 49 -8.11 17.52 2.02
N VAL A 50 -8.58 16.34 1.59
CA VAL A 50 -9.85 16.12 0.90
C VAL A 50 -10.37 14.72 1.22
N GLY A 51 -11.69 14.55 1.19
CA GLY A 51 -12.33 13.26 1.43
C GLY A 51 -12.12 12.74 2.84
N ARG A 52 -12.14 11.42 2.99
CA ARG A 52 -11.95 10.69 4.25
C ARG A 52 -11.45 9.28 3.95
N SER A 53 -10.84 8.64 4.94
CA SER A 53 -10.42 7.23 4.78
C SER A 53 -11.63 6.29 4.61
N LEU A 54 -11.39 5.10 4.07
CA LEU A 54 -12.41 4.05 4.01
C LEU A 54 -12.84 3.60 5.42
N PHE A 55 -11.96 3.66 6.42
CA PHE A 55 -12.33 3.38 7.80
C PHE A 55 -13.35 4.40 8.34
N ASP A 56 -13.16 5.69 8.08
CA ASP A 56 -14.16 6.71 8.42
C ASP A 56 -15.48 6.49 7.69
N TYR A 57 -15.40 6.04 6.44
CA TYR A 57 -16.57 5.73 5.64
C TYR A 57 -17.41 4.61 6.27
N LEU A 58 -16.74 3.56 6.76
CA LEU A 58 -17.39 2.38 7.35
C LEU A 58 -17.96 2.65 8.74
N PHE A 59 -17.25 3.41 9.59
CA PHE A 59 -17.55 3.47 11.02
C PHE A 59 -17.97 4.85 11.52
N THR A 60 -18.29 5.79 10.62
CA THR A 60 -18.93 7.06 11.01
C THR A 60 -20.41 7.03 10.68
N GLU A 61 -21.25 7.18 11.71
CA GLU A 61 -22.69 7.36 11.57
C GLU A 61 -23.08 8.81 11.86
N ARG A 62 -24.23 9.26 11.34
CA ARG A 62 -24.80 10.56 11.72
C ARG A 62 -25.89 10.34 12.75
N ILE A 63 -25.64 10.74 13.99
CA ILE A 63 -26.62 10.72 15.08
C ILE A 63 -27.02 12.18 15.34
N ASP A 64 -28.30 12.49 15.19
CA ASP A 64 -28.84 13.85 15.29
C ASP A 64 -28.09 14.88 14.42
N GLY A 65 -27.64 14.44 13.25
CA GLY A 65 -26.87 15.26 12.32
C GLY A 65 -25.41 15.47 12.70
N ILE A 66 -24.91 14.91 13.80
CA ILE A 66 -23.51 14.98 14.23
C ILE A 66 -22.79 13.69 13.80
N PRO A 67 -21.65 13.77 13.08
CA PRO A 67 -20.86 12.58 12.78
C PRO A 67 -20.26 12.03 14.08
N GLN A 68 -20.51 10.75 14.34
CA GLN A 68 -19.97 10.04 15.49
C GLN A 68 -19.38 8.71 15.03
N TYR A 69 -18.22 8.35 15.59
CA TYR A 69 -17.65 7.05 15.36
C TYR A 69 -18.42 5.97 16.12
N ARG A 70 -18.72 4.89 15.42
CA ARG A 70 -19.30 3.67 15.97
C ARG A 70 -18.41 2.51 15.57
N VAL A 71 -17.34 2.31 16.34
CA VAL A 71 -16.41 1.19 16.15
C VAL A 71 -16.91 0.02 17.01
N PRO A 72 -17.30 -1.12 16.41
CA PRO A 72 -17.84 -2.25 17.17
C PRO A 72 -16.80 -2.87 18.10
N PHE A 73 -17.23 -3.35 19.26
CA PHE A 73 -16.45 -4.13 20.21
C PHE A 73 -17.17 -5.47 20.48
N PRO A 74 -16.48 -6.61 20.59
CA PRO A 74 -15.02 -6.83 20.57
C PRO A 74 -14.41 -6.79 19.15
N PHE A 75 -13.08 -6.98 19.04
CA PHE A 75 -12.34 -6.94 17.76
C PHE A 75 -12.94 -7.88 16.70
N GLU A 76 -13.45 -9.03 17.14
CA GLU A 76 -14.16 -9.96 16.27
C GLU A 76 -15.39 -9.32 15.60
N ALA A 77 -16.19 -8.53 16.34
CA ALA A 77 -17.34 -7.82 15.80
C ALA A 77 -16.91 -6.74 14.79
N LEU A 78 -15.82 -6.02 15.05
CA LEU A 78 -15.26 -5.06 14.10
C LEU A 78 -14.85 -5.76 12.81
N THR A 79 -14.09 -6.86 12.89
CA THR A 79 -13.69 -7.60 11.68
C THR A 79 -14.88 -8.23 10.96
N GLY A 80 -15.89 -8.69 11.70
CA GLY A 80 -17.13 -9.22 11.12
C GLY A 80 -17.90 -8.18 10.32
N GLU A 81 -17.96 -6.92 10.78
CA GLU A 81 -18.58 -5.82 10.01
C GLU A 81 -17.80 -5.47 8.74
N ILE A 82 -16.46 -5.59 8.76
CA ILE A 82 -15.61 -5.41 7.58
C ILE A 82 -15.86 -6.53 6.56
N GLU A 83 -15.93 -7.77 7.02
CA GLU A 83 -16.09 -8.97 6.17
C GLU A 83 -17.40 -8.95 5.36
N VAL A 84 -18.43 -8.22 5.80
CA VAL A 84 -19.69 -8.04 5.04
C VAL A 84 -19.46 -7.42 3.66
N TYR A 85 -18.41 -6.61 3.49
CA TYR A 85 -18.09 -5.95 2.22
C TYR A 85 -17.11 -6.75 1.35
N LEU A 86 -16.78 -7.97 1.74
CA LEU A 86 -15.74 -8.78 1.09
C LEU A 86 -16.33 -10.09 0.57
N ARG A 87 -16.11 -10.39 -0.70
CA ARG A 87 -16.51 -11.64 -1.34
C ARG A 87 -15.62 -12.73 -0.77
N ALA A 88 -16.16 -13.55 0.13
CA ALA A 88 -15.40 -14.65 0.73
C ALA A 88 -14.76 -15.51 -0.36
N THR A 89 -13.45 -15.76 -0.24
CA THR A 89 -12.82 -16.85 -0.99
C THR A 89 -13.32 -18.19 -0.45
N THR A 90 -12.89 -19.32 -1.03
CA THR A 90 -13.27 -20.66 -0.57
C THR A 90 -12.93 -20.93 0.90
N THR A 91 -12.12 -20.10 1.56
CA THR A 91 -11.80 -20.27 2.98
C THR A 91 -11.99 -19.03 3.85
N ARG A 92 -11.75 -17.78 3.37
CA ARG A 92 -11.75 -16.55 4.20
C ARG A 92 -12.04 -15.28 3.38
N SER A 93 -12.70 -14.29 3.98
CA SER A 93 -12.94 -12.96 3.38
C SER A 93 -11.89 -11.93 3.81
N LEU A 94 -11.29 -12.09 4.99
CA LEU A 94 -10.30 -11.18 5.55
C LEU A 94 -9.07 -11.96 6.02
N GLN A 95 -7.87 -11.48 5.70
CA GLN A 95 -6.62 -12.14 6.08
C GLN A 95 -6.23 -11.70 7.48
N LYS A 96 -6.00 -12.65 8.39
CA LYS A 96 -5.73 -12.39 9.80
C LYS A 96 -4.59 -13.26 10.31
N VAL A 97 -3.65 -12.65 11.01
CA VAL A 97 -2.52 -13.33 11.67
C VAL A 97 -2.32 -12.79 13.09
N LEU A 98 -1.67 -13.60 13.93
CA LEU A 98 -1.25 -13.21 15.28
C LEU A 98 0.27 -13.07 15.32
N ILE A 99 0.75 -11.99 15.93
CA ILE A 99 2.17 -11.66 16.06
C ILE A 99 2.46 -11.36 17.54
N PRO A 100 2.89 -12.35 18.34
CA PRO A 100 3.23 -12.12 19.74
C PRO A 100 4.53 -11.34 19.90
N LEU A 101 5.53 -11.63 19.07
CA LEU A 101 6.87 -11.06 19.11
C LEU A 101 7.13 -10.34 17.79
N GLY A 102 6.68 -9.08 17.70
CA GLY A 102 6.70 -8.32 16.45
C GLY A 102 7.47 -7.00 16.55
N ARG A 103 7.53 -6.28 15.43
CA ARG A 103 8.34 -5.06 15.27
C ARG A 103 7.56 -3.74 15.31
N SER A 104 6.25 -3.79 15.56
CA SER A 104 5.37 -2.62 15.60
C SER A 104 5.78 -1.59 16.67
N LEU A 105 5.21 -0.38 16.62
CA LEU A 105 5.37 0.64 17.68
C LEU A 105 5.03 0.10 19.08
N HIS A 106 4.07 -0.82 19.15
CA HIS A 106 3.66 -1.48 20.39
C HIS A 106 4.36 -2.83 20.65
N ARG A 107 5.56 -3.06 20.10
CA ARG A 107 6.30 -4.32 20.23
C ARG A 107 6.48 -4.82 21.67
N ASN A 108 6.62 -3.90 22.63
CA ASN A 108 6.79 -4.25 24.05
C ASN A 108 5.51 -4.18 24.88
N ALA A 109 4.36 -3.84 24.27
CA ALA A 109 3.11 -3.61 24.99
C ALA A 109 2.61 -4.81 25.78
N ALA A 110 2.87 -6.02 25.29
CA ALA A 110 2.44 -7.25 25.92
C ALA A 110 3.48 -7.84 26.87
N SER A 111 4.63 -7.19 27.08
CA SER A 111 5.67 -7.69 27.97
C SER A 111 5.16 -7.88 29.41
N PRO A 112 5.53 -8.95 30.11
CA PRO A 112 6.33 -10.12 29.67
C PRO A 112 5.47 -11.22 28.99
N HIS A 113 4.18 -10.98 28.83
CA HIS A 113 3.14 -11.93 28.44
C HIS A 113 2.77 -11.88 26.95
N PHE A 114 3.78 -11.84 26.07
CA PHE A 114 3.63 -11.71 24.62
C PHE A 114 2.63 -12.70 23.99
N PHE A 115 2.63 -13.96 24.47
CA PHE A 115 1.74 -15.00 23.95
C PHE A 115 0.33 -14.98 24.56
N LYS A 116 0.10 -14.27 25.66
CA LYS A 116 -1.24 -14.07 26.24
C LYS A 116 -2.02 -12.94 25.58
N SER A 117 -1.29 -11.98 25.02
CA SER A 117 -1.84 -10.81 24.36
C SER A 117 -1.11 -10.55 23.03
N PRO A 118 -1.13 -11.51 22.09
CA PRO A 118 -0.49 -11.34 20.79
C PRO A 118 -1.17 -10.22 20.01
N ARG A 119 -0.37 -9.46 19.24
CA ARG A 119 -0.93 -8.45 18.33
C ARG A 119 -1.66 -9.15 17.20
N ALA A 120 -2.89 -8.72 16.91
CA ALA A 120 -3.61 -9.14 15.73
C ALA A 120 -3.28 -8.21 14.55
N VAL A 121 -2.98 -8.78 13.38
CA VAL A 121 -2.81 -8.04 12.13
C VAL A 121 -3.83 -8.54 11.11
N VAL A 122 -4.45 -7.59 10.42
CA VAL A 122 -5.56 -7.84 9.51
C VAL A 122 -5.36 -7.06 8.22
N ALA A 123 -5.62 -7.70 7.07
CA ALA A 123 -5.61 -7.06 5.77
C ALA A 123 -6.83 -7.48 4.93
N ALA A 124 -7.43 -6.51 4.25
CA ALA A 124 -8.46 -6.75 3.24
C ALA A 124 -7.81 -7.06 1.89
N GLU A 125 -7.94 -8.30 1.45
CA GLU A 125 -7.35 -8.80 0.20
C GLU A 125 -8.42 -9.32 -0.78
N ALA A 126 -9.58 -9.75 -0.27
CA ALA A 126 -10.64 -10.29 -1.11
C ALA A 126 -11.35 -9.21 -1.95
N ASP A 127 -11.88 -9.61 -3.10
CA ASP A 127 -12.69 -8.74 -3.95
C ASP A 127 -13.92 -8.21 -3.20
N PRO A 128 -14.43 -7.01 -3.54
CA PRO A 128 -15.54 -6.43 -2.81
C PRO A 128 -16.84 -7.23 -3.03
N LEU A 129 -17.78 -7.11 -2.09
CA LEU A 129 -19.12 -7.67 -2.18
C LEU A 129 -20.14 -6.55 -2.16
N SER A 130 -21.06 -6.56 -3.12
CA SER A 130 -22.17 -5.61 -3.15
C SER A 130 -23.15 -5.91 -2.01
N VAL A 131 -23.32 -4.94 -1.11
CA VAL A 131 -24.26 -5.03 0.02
C VAL A 131 -25.55 -4.28 -0.34
N PRO A 132 -26.74 -4.93 -0.34
CA PRO A 132 -27.99 -4.27 -0.69
C PRO A 132 -28.25 -3.00 0.13
N GLY A 133 -28.61 -1.91 -0.56
CA GLY A 133 -28.92 -0.62 0.07
C GLY A 133 -27.69 0.15 0.56
N LYS A 134 -26.47 -0.34 0.34
CA LYS A 134 -25.22 0.39 0.63
C LYS A 134 -24.42 0.63 -0.65
N PRO A 135 -23.64 1.72 -0.72
CA PRO A 135 -22.68 1.90 -1.81
C PRO A 135 -21.64 0.79 -1.81
N LEU A 136 -21.11 0.47 -2.99
CA LEU A 136 -20.01 -0.47 -3.11
C LEU A 136 -18.75 0.14 -2.48
N VAL A 137 -18.04 -0.64 -1.67
CA VAL A 137 -16.82 -0.22 -0.97
C VAL A 137 -15.70 -1.18 -1.36
N VAL A 138 -14.60 -0.64 -1.88
CA VAL A 138 -13.43 -1.44 -2.26
C VAL A 138 -12.42 -1.42 -1.12
N LEU A 139 -12.38 -2.48 -0.32
CA LEU A 139 -11.43 -2.60 0.80
C LEU A 139 -10.15 -3.36 0.42
N LYS A 140 -10.20 -4.15 -0.66
CA LYS A 140 -9.07 -4.88 -1.22
C LYS A 140 -7.87 -3.95 -1.36
N ASP A 141 -6.76 -4.30 -0.73
CA ASP A 141 -5.47 -3.60 -0.74
C ASP A 141 -5.52 -2.17 -0.18
N ARG A 142 -6.59 -1.86 0.56
CA ARG A 142 -6.94 -0.49 0.96
C ARG A 142 -7.25 -0.36 2.45
N LEU A 143 -7.36 -1.47 3.19
CA LEU A 143 -7.63 -1.45 4.64
C LEU A 143 -6.79 -2.48 5.38
N TYR A 144 -6.07 -2.00 6.39
CA TYR A 144 -5.21 -2.80 7.26
C TYR A 144 -5.41 -2.37 8.71
N LEU A 145 -5.43 -3.34 9.64
CA LEU A 145 -5.59 -3.11 11.06
C LEU A 145 -4.50 -3.83 11.86
N GLY A 146 -4.03 -3.18 12.92
CA GLY A 146 -3.15 -3.76 13.93
C GLY A 146 -3.74 -3.56 15.32
N TYR A 147 -4.26 -4.62 15.93
CA TYR A 147 -4.89 -4.55 17.25
C TYR A 147 -3.95 -5.09 18.33
N GLN A 148 -3.68 -4.27 19.36
CA GLN A 148 -2.92 -4.64 20.54
C GLN A 148 -3.78 -4.45 21.81
N PRO A 149 -4.35 -5.54 22.36
CA PRO A 149 -5.21 -5.49 23.54
C PRO A 149 -4.54 -4.88 24.77
N SER A 150 -3.23 -5.10 24.96
CA SER A 150 -2.51 -4.64 26.15
C SER A 150 -2.44 -3.11 26.28
N VAL A 151 -2.66 -2.38 25.18
CA VAL A 151 -2.76 -0.92 25.18
C VAL A 151 -4.16 -0.43 24.79
N ALA A 152 -5.13 -1.35 24.66
CA ALA A 152 -6.50 -1.06 24.25
C ALA A 152 -6.57 -0.20 22.97
N ALA A 153 -5.75 -0.52 21.96
CA ALA A 153 -5.68 0.28 20.75
C ALA A 153 -5.65 -0.54 19.45
N ILE A 154 -6.20 0.07 18.39
CA ILE A 154 -6.12 -0.41 17.01
C ILE A 154 -5.39 0.66 16.18
N GLU A 155 -4.29 0.28 15.55
CA GLU A 155 -3.68 1.06 14.47
C GLU A 155 -4.39 0.73 13.16
N VAL A 156 -4.76 1.76 12.41
CA VAL A 156 -5.53 1.64 11.16
C VAL A 156 -4.74 2.31 10.04
N ILE A 157 -4.54 1.58 8.95
CA ILE A 157 -4.02 2.13 7.69
C ILE A 157 -5.13 1.96 6.66
N SER A 158 -5.67 3.07 6.18
CA SER A 158 -6.86 3.04 5.33
C SER A 158 -6.74 4.03 4.19
N TYR A 159 -7.00 3.56 2.97
CA TYR A 159 -6.93 4.38 1.77
C TYR A 159 -8.01 5.44 1.75
N ASN A 160 -7.67 6.63 1.27
CA ASN A 160 -8.60 7.71 0.97
C ASN A 160 -8.63 7.92 -0.54
N GLU A 161 -9.71 7.47 -1.16
CA GLU A 161 -9.88 7.49 -2.62
C GLU A 161 -9.88 8.90 -3.20
N SER A 162 -10.39 9.89 -2.45
CA SER A 162 -10.43 11.28 -2.92
C SER A 162 -9.05 11.95 -2.85
N ALA A 163 -8.23 11.58 -1.89
CA ALA A 163 -6.89 12.13 -1.71
C ALA A 163 -5.79 11.33 -2.42
N GLY A 164 -6.07 10.10 -2.86
CA GLY A 164 -5.11 9.25 -3.56
C GLY A 164 -4.00 8.68 -2.67
N ARG A 165 -4.23 8.55 -1.36
CA ARG A 165 -3.20 8.16 -0.38
C ARG A 165 -3.76 7.33 0.78
N PHE A 166 -2.90 6.60 1.48
CA PHE A 166 -3.26 5.98 2.76
C PHE A 166 -3.25 7.00 3.88
N GLU A 167 -4.24 6.89 4.76
CA GLU A 167 -4.32 7.63 6.01
C GLU A 167 -3.98 6.71 7.18
N PHE A 168 -3.38 7.29 8.22
CA PHE A 168 -3.00 6.60 9.44
C PHE A 168 -3.89 7.08 10.58
N GLN A 169 -4.57 6.15 11.24
CA GLN A 169 -5.49 6.45 12.33
C GLN A 169 -5.24 5.52 13.50
N VAL A 170 -5.65 5.94 14.68
CA VAL A 170 -5.64 5.12 15.89
C VAL A 170 -7.04 5.12 16.49
N VAL A 171 -7.50 3.94 16.87
CA VAL A 171 -8.66 3.75 17.75
C VAL A 171 -8.13 3.49 19.15
N GLU A 172 -8.39 4.40 20.09
CA GLU A 172 -8.03 4.26 21.51
C GLU A 172 -9.22 3.82 22.37
N ASP A 173 -8.92 3.41 23.62
CA ASP A 173 -9.90 2.93 24.61
C ASP A 173 -10.75 1.76 24.10
N TYR A 174 -10.15 0.94 23.22
CA TYR A 174 -10.75 -0.23 22.61
C TYR A 174 -10.64 -1.45 23.54
N ARG A 175 -11.52 -1.53 24.53
CA ARG A 175 -11.52 -2.56 25.58
C ARG A 175 -12.94 -2.80 26.15
N PRO A 176 -13.17 -3.88 26.92
CA PRO A 176 -14.46 -4.09 27.58
C PRO A 176 -14.88 -2.89 28.44
N GLY A 177 -16.07 -2.34 28.19
CA GLY A 177 -16.60 -1.16 28.88
C GLY A 177 -15.96 0.18 28.49
N GLY A 178 -15.00 0.19 27.55
CA GLY A 178 -14.40 1.40 27.00
C GLY A 178 -15.29 2.09 25.97
N THR A 179 -14.95 3.32 25.63
CA THR A 179 -15.60 4.12 24.57
C THR A 179 -14.58 4.41 23.47
N PRO A 180 -14.58 3.67 22.35
CA PRO A 180 -13.60 3.84 21.29
C PRO A 180 -13.53 5.28 20.77
N ARG A 181 -12.31 5.83 20.68
CA ARG A 181 -12.07 7.17 20.11
C ARG A 181 -11.13 7.05 18.93
N VAL A 182 -11.54 7.61 17.79
CA VAL A 182 -10.77 7.55 16.55
C VAL A 182 -10.17 8.92 16.26
N TYR A 183 -8.88 8.95 15.95
CA TYR A 183 -8.19 10.15 15.47
C TYR A 183 -7.14 9.81 14.41
N TYR A 184 -6.82 10.80 13.58
CA TYR A 184 -5.71 10.72 12.65
C TYR A 184 -4.38 10.85 13.40
N ALA A 185 -3.49 9.89 13.19
CA ALA A 185 -2.17 9.87 13.82
C ALA A 185 -1.27 10.97 13.24
N GLU A 186 -0.20 11.29 13.96
CA GLU A 186 0.85 12.14 13.42
C GLU A 186 1.59 11.39 12.30
N ARG A 187 1.40 11.87 11.07
CA ARG A 187 1.81 11.16 9.86
C ARG A 187 3.32 10.93 9.82
N ALA A 188 4.11 11.93 10.21
CA ALA A 188 5.57 11.82 10.27
C ALA A 188 6.03 10.65 11.17
N ILE A 189 5.34 10.39 12.29
CA ILE A 189 5.66 9.26 13.18
C ILE A 189 5.38 7.94 12.47
N CYS A 190 4.22 7.82 11.81
CA CYS A 190 3.85 6.59 11.09
C CYS A 190 4.81 6.30 9.95
N LEU A 191 5.24 7.33 9.21
CA LEU A 191 6.13 7.21 8.06
C LEU A 191 7.55 6.80 8.42
N GLY A 192 7.98 6.93 9.69
CA GLY A 192 9.26 6.37 10.14
C GLY A 192 9.37 4.87 9.83
N CYS A 193 8.30 4.12 10.09
CA CYS A 193 8.19 2.73 9.64
C CYS A 193 7.62 2.66 8.22
N HIS A 194 6.50 3.35 7.96
CA HIS A 194 5.75 3.30 6.69
C HIS A 194 6.34 4.22 5.62
N GLN A 195 7.62 4.01 5.30
CA GLN A 195 8.43 4.95 4.50
C GLN A 195 7.86 5.26 3.11
N ASN A 196 7.02 4.37 2.59
CA ASN A 196 6.38 4.46 1.28
C ASN A 196 5.02 5.16 1.31
N HIS A 197 4.59 5.68 2.47
CA HIS A 197 3.25 6.19 2.70
C HIS A 197 2.14 5.14 2.52
N ALA A 198 2.50 3.87 2.74
CA ALA A 198 1.65 2.69 2.55
C ALA A 198 1.99 1.61 3.61
N PRO A 199 1.20 0.53 3.75
CA PRO A 199 1.48 -0.53 4.72
C PRO A 199 2.83 -1.23 4.45
N ILE A 200 3.44 -1.79 5.49
CA ILE A 200 4.70 -2.55 5.42
C ILE A 200 4.53 -3.85 6.20
N PHE A 201 5.11 -4.94 5.72
CA PHE A 201 5.15 -6.22 6.43
C PHE A 201 6.38 -7.03 6.05
N ALA A 202 6.68 -8.06 6.84
CA ALA A 202 7.74 -9.01 6.54
C ALA A 202 7.48 -9.73 5.21
N ILE A 203 8.56 -10.10 4.52
CA ILE A 203 8.51 -11.06 3.42
C ILE A 203 8.09 -12.45 3.92
N GLN A 204 7.67 -13.32 3.01
CA GLN A 204 7.38 -14.72 3.35
C GLN A 204 8.64 -15.44 3.88
N PRO A 205 8.50 -16.37 4.84
CA PRO A 205 7.24 -16.92 5.38
C PRO A 205 6.54 -16.11 6.49
N TRP A 206 7.16 -15.02 6.95
CA TRP A 206 6.72 -14.20 8.10
C TRP A 206 6.71 -14.99 9.42
N ASP A 207 7.91 -15.39 9.85
CA ASP A 207 8.14 -16.28 10.99
C ASP A 207 7.76 -15.67 12.36
N GLU A 208 7.54 -14.37 12.44
CA GLU A 208 6.97 -13.69 13.62
C GLU A 208 5.50 -14.06 13.86
N SER A 209 4.82 -14.60 12.85
CA SER A 209 3.39 -14.86 12.88
C SER A 209 3.02 -16.27 13.35
N ASN A 210 1.74 -16.50 13.60
CA ASN A 210 1.17 -17.82 13.92
C ASN A 210 1.14 -18.83 12.74
N SER A 211 1.77 -18.51 11.61
CA SER A 211 2.14 -19.50 10.57
C SER A 211 3.37 -20.31 10.96
N ASN A 212 4.26 -19.73 11.79
CA ASN A 212 5.43 -20.42 12.33
C ASN A 212 4.98 -21.47 13.37
N PRO A 213 5.35 -22.75 13.20
CA PRO A 213 4.94 -23.82 14.11
C PRO A 213 5.33 -23.59 15.58
N SER A 214 6.49 -22.97 15.83
CA SER A 214 6.94 -22.66 17.19
C SER A 214 6.08 -21.57 17.84
N VAL A 215 5.76 -20.50 17.09
CA VAL A 215 4.85 -19.44 17.55
C VAL A 215 3.47 -20.02 17.83
N SER A 216 2.93 -20.78 16.88
CA SER A 216 1.61 -21.43 16.99
C SER A 216 1.52 -22.36 18.20
N THR A 217 2.56 -23.16 18.48
CA THR A 217 2.56 -24.07 19.63
C THR A 217 2.48 -23.31 20.95
N LEU A 218 3.20 -22.19 21.09
CA LEU A 218 3.15 -21.36 22.29
C LEU A 218 1.81 -20.62 22.43
N LEU A 219 1.24 -20.13 21.32
CA LEU A 219 -0.10 -19.53 21.31
C LEU A 219 -1.18 -20.55 21.72
N MET A 220 -1.14 -21.76 21.16
CA MET A 220 -2.09 -22.83 21.44
C MET A 220 -2.08 -23.27 22.92
N ARG A 221 -0.95 -23.14 23.61
CA ARG A 221 -0.84 -23.38 25.05
C ARG A 221 -1.63 -22.37 25.87
N GLU A 222 -1.68 -21.12 25.42
CA GLU A 222 -2.43 -20.07 26.10
C GLU A 222 -3.92 -20.17 25.78
N GLN A 223 -4.29 -20.30 24.49
CA GLN A 223 -5.66 -20.47 24.04
C GLN A 223 -5.74 -20.90 22.57
N PRO A 224 -6.82 -21.57 22.12
CA PRO A 224 -6.95 -22.03 20.73
C PRO A 224 -7.26 -20.91 19.72
N ASN A 225 -7.74 -19.77 20.20
CA ASN A 225 -8.15 -18.62 19.39
C ASN A 225 -7.95 -17.32 20.19
N PHE A 226 -7.60 -16.25 19.50
CA PHE A 226 -7.47 -14.90 20.04
C PHE A 226 -8.28 -13.93 19.17
N TYR A 227 -9.30 -13.30 19.76
CA TYR A 227 -10.09 -12.25 19.12
C TYR A 227 -10.69 -12.64 17.75
N GLY A 228 -11.08 -13.91 17.59
CA GLY A 228 -11.59 -14.47 16.34
C GLY A 228 -10.50 -15.07 15.42
N ILE A 229 -9.23 -15.05 15.81
CA ILE A 229 -8.10 -15.55 15.02
C ILE A 229 -7.56 -16.85 15.62
N PRO A 230 -7.52 -17.97 14.89
CA PRO A 230 -6.98 -19.23 15.40
C PRO A 230 -5.49 -19.12 15.75
N SER A 231 -5.04 -19.84 16.78
CA SER A 231 -3.63 -19.85 17.21
C SER A 231 -2.67 -20.49 16.20
N PHE A 232 -3.21 -21.15 15.17
CA PHE A 232 -2.47 -21.63 14.01
C PHE A 232 -3.13 -21.13 12.73
N THR A 233 -2.32 -20.68 11.77
CA THR A 233 -2.78 -20.39 10.41
C THR A 233 -1.83 -20.96 9.37
N GLY A 234 -2.32 -21.13 8.13
CA GLY A 234 -1.49 -21.58 7.02
C GLY A 234 -0.49 -20.50 6.57
N ILE A 235 0.60 -20.94 5.95
CA ILE A 235 1.66 -20.07 5.40
C ILE A 235 1.17 -19.20 4.23
N ASP A 236 0.04 -19.55 3.64
CA ASP A 236 -0.62 -18.80 2.57
C ASP A 236 -1.12 -17.43 3.06
N ILE A 237 -1.57 -17.32 4.31
CA ILE A 237 -2.17 -16.09 4.82
C ILE A 237 -1.17 -14.94 4.95
N PRO A 238 0.02 -15.11 5.57
CA PRO A 238 1.10 -14.13 5.46
C PRO A 238 1.41 -13.72 4.01
N GLY A 239 1.40 -14.69 3.09
CA GLY A 239 1.58 -14.46 1.66
C GLY A 239 0.55 -13.53 1.06
N LEU A 240 -0.74 -13.78 1.32
CA LEU A 240 -1.84 -12.95 0.84
C LEU A 240 -1.77 -11.53 1.41
N ILE A 241 -1.39 -11.36 2.67
CA ILE A 241 -1.14 -10.04 3.24
C ILE A 241 0.03 -9.34 2.52
N GLY A 242 1.12 -10.07 2.25
CA GLY A 242 2.26 -9.58 1.47
C GLY A 242 1.84 -9.09 0.08
N LEU A 243 1.14 -9.93 -0.69
CA LEU A 243 0.64 -9.60 -2.03
C LEU A 243 -0.30 -8.40 -2.02
N SER A 244 -1.18 -8.31 -1.02
CA SER A 244 -2.04 -7.15 -0.85
C SER A 244 -1.23 -5.87 -0.65
N THR A 245 -0.17 -5.98 0.14
CA THR A 245 0.69 -4.85 0.47
C THR A 245 1.59 -4.45 -0.71
N ASP A 246 2.02 -5.40 -1.54
CA ASP A 246 2.72 -5.10 -2.80
C ASP A 246 1.88 -4.17 -3.67
N ARG A 247 0.63 -4.58 -3.93
CA ARG A 247 -0.29 -3.80 -4.77
C ARG A 247 -0.57 -2.43 -4.17
N ALA A 248 -0.82 -2.36 -2.86
CA ALA A 248 -1.05 -1.11 -2.14
C ALA A 248 0.12 -0.11 -2.27
N ASN A 249 1.36 -0.59 -2.20
CA ASN A 249 2.55 0.27 -2.28
C ASN A 249 2.78 0.87 -3.67
N LEU A 250 2.19 0.29 -4.72
CA LEU A 250 2.32 0.80 -6.08
C LEU A 250 1.22 1.80 -6.47
N PHE A 251 0.21 2.04 -5.61
CA PHE A 251 -0.87 2.98 -5.92
C PHE A 251 -0.36 4.40 -6.19
N SER A 252 0.59 4.90 -5.41
CA SER A 252 1.19 6.22 -5.63
C SER A 252 1.98 6.27 -6.94
N THR A 253 2.69 5.19 -7.28
CA THR A 253 3.44 5.05 -8.53
C THR A 253 2.52 5.16 -9.75
N TYR A 254 1.45 4.37 -9.78
CA TYR A 254 0.49 4.38 -10.89
C TYR A 254 -0.17 5.75 -11.04
N GLN A 255 -0.55 6.39 -9.93
CA GLN A 255 -1.13 7.73 -9.95
C GLN A 255 -0.13 8.78 -10.45
N LEU A 256 1.14 8.72 -10.02
CA LEU A 256 2.20 9.62 -10.45
C LEU A 256 2.42 9.52 -11.97
N ILE A 257 2.60 8.30 -12.49
CA ILE A 257 2.81 8.06 -13.92
C ILE A 257 1.58 8.48 -14.73
N TRP A 258 0.37 8.15 -14.28
CA TRP A 258 -0.86 8.56 -14.97
C TRP A 258 -1.04 10.09 -14.98
N ARG A 259 -0.67 10.79 -13.90
CA ARG A 259 -0.81 12.25 -13.81
C ARG A 259 0.29 12.98 -14.57
N GLU A 260 1.54 12.69 -14.25
CA GLU A 260 2.73 13.40 -14.72
C GLU A 260 3.30 12.81 -16.01
N GLY A 261 3.27 11.49 -16.16
CA GLY A 261 3.71 10.82 -17.40
C GLY A 261 2.81 11.13 -18.59
N CYS A 262 1.53 11.43 -18.36
CA CYS A 262 0.62 11.96 -19.38
C CYS A 262 0.57 13.49 -19.44
N SER A 263 1.37 14.22 -18.67
CA SER A 263 1.38 15.69 -18.74
C SER A 263 1.84 16.18 -20.11
N ALA A 264 1.19 17.21 -20.64
CA ALA A 264 1.52 17.85 -21.90
C ALA A 264 1.21 19.35 -21.83
N THR A 265 1.90 20.15 -22.65
CA THR A 265 1.61 21.59 -22.76
C THR A 265 0.17 21.85 -23.21
N ASP A 266 -0.34 21.02 -24.13
CA ASP A 266 -1.77 21.02 -24.48
C ASP A 266 -2.56 20.12 -23.52
N LYS A 267 -3.59 20.71 -22.90
CA LYS A 267 -4.54 20.01 -22.03
C LYS A 267 -5.26 18.89 -22.76
N THR A 268 -5.57 19.08 -24.04
CA THR A 268 -6.31 18.08 -24.85
C THR A 268 -5.48 16.81 -25.01
N GLU A 269 -4.18 16.95 -25.30
CA GLU A 269 -3.26 15.82 -25.41
C GLU A 269 -3.06 15.11 -24.06
N SER A 270 -3.03 15.87 -22.96
CA SER A 270 -2.97 15.27 -21.62
C SER A 270 -4.19 14.40 -21.32
N ILE A 271 -5.39 14.88 -21.67
CA ILE A 271 -6.65 14.14 -21.48
C ILE A 271 -6.66 12.88 -22.36
N LYS A 272 -6.26 12.98 -23.62
CA LYS A 272 -6.18 11.83 -24.53
C LYS A 272 -5.21 10.76 -24.02
N CYS A 273 -4.03 11.14 -23.54
CA CYS A 273 -3.08 10.19 -22.96
C CYS A 273 -3.67 9.44 -21.77
N ARG A 274 -4.30 10.17 -20.83
CA ARG A 274 -4.94 9.57 -19.66
C ARG A 274 -6.10 8.64 -20.03
N ALA A 275 -6.88 9.01 -21.04
CA ALA A 275 -7.95 8.17 -21.58
C ALA A 275 -7.39 6.88 -22.21
N ASN A 276 -6.29 6.97 -22.98
CA ASN A 276 -5.63 5.80 -23.55
C ASN A 276 -5.07 4.86 -22.47
N ALA A 277 -4.52 5.41 -21.38
CA ALA A 277 -4.07 4.60 -20.23
C ALA A 277 -5.24 3.84 -19.58
N LEU A 278 -6.37 4.51 -19.34
CA LEU A 278 -7.57 3.87 -18.79
C LEU A 278 -8.17 2.84 -19.75
N PHE A 279 -8.15 3.10 -21.05
CA PHE A 279 -8.62 2.15 -22.06
C PHE A 279 -7.74 0.90 -22.10
N ALA A 280 -6.42 1.06 -22.07
CA ALA A 280 -5.47 -0.05 -21.99
C ALA A 280 -5.68 -0.88 -20.71
N ALA A 281 -5.87 -0.23 -19.57
CA ALA A 281 -6.16 -0.90 -18.29
C ALA A 281 -7.49 -1.67 -18.32
N LEU A 282 -8.56 -1.07 -18.86
CA LEU A 282 -9.86 -1.75 -18.99
C LEU A 282 -9.76 -2.98 -19.89
N ARG A 283 -9.08 -2.87 -21.04
CA ARG A 283 -8.87 -4.01 -21.95
C ARG A 283 -8.02 -5.11 -21.31
N TYR A 284 -7.01 -4.72 -20.54
CA TYR A 284 -6.21 -5.67 -19.75
C TYR A 284 -7.10 -6.48 -18.81
N ARG A 285 -7.99 -5.81 -18.05
CA ARG A 285 -8.94 -6.46 -17.13
C ARG A 285 -9.98 -7.32 -17.85
N LEU A 286 -10.50 -6.88 -19.00
CA LEU A 286 -11.46 -7.64 -19.80
C LEU A 286 -10.85 -8.88 -20.44
N ALA A 287 -9.56 -8.84 -20.80
CA ALA A 287 -8.84 -9.99 -21.33
C ALA A 287 -8.52 -11.06 -20.26
N ALA A 288 -9.02 -10.91 -19.02
CA ALA A 288 -8.72 -11.77 -17.87
C ALA A 288 -7.20 -12.00 -17.71
N ASP A 289 -6.41 -10.94 -17.88
CA ASP A 289 -4.95 -10.94 -17.80
C ASP A 289 -4.24 -11.82 -18.87
N THR A 290 -4.96 -12.27 -19.91
CA THR A 290 -4.35 -13.00 -21.04
C THR A 290 -3.62 -12.03 -21.97
N HIS A 291 -2.31 -11.91 -21.72
CA HIS A 291 -1.38 -10.95 -22.32
C HIS A 291 -1.25 -10.88 -23.87
N PRO A 292 -1.51 -11.93 -24.68
CA PRO A 292 -1.13 -11.86 -26.10
C PRO A 292 -1.96 -10.87 -26.94
N GLY A 293 -3.26 -10.73 -26.65
CA GLY A 293 -4.18 -9.92 -27.45
C GLY A 293 -4.17 -8.42 -27.11
N THR A 294 -3.70 -8.05 -25.92
CA THR A 294 -3.70 -6.66 -25.41
C THR A 294 -2.47 -5.85 -25.83
N ARG A 295 -1.43 -6.52 -26.33
CA ARG A 295 -0.16 -5.88 -26.76
C ARG A 295 -0.18 -5.28 -28.17
N GLN A 296 -1.21 -5.54 -28.97
CA GLN A 296 -1.35 -5.03 -30.35
C GLN A 296 -2.35 -3.85 -30.46
N ASP A 297 -2.57 -3.12 -29.37
CA ASP A 297 -3.52 -2.00 -29.32
C ASP A 297 -2.86 -0.67 -29.71
N ASP A 298 -3.52 0.10 -30.60
CA ASP A 298 -3.12 1.46 -30.96
C ASP A 298 -3.07 2.38 -29.75
N ALA A 299 -3.99 2.21 -28.78
CA ALA A 299 -4.00 3.02 -27.55
C ALA A 299 -2.72 2.81 -26.73
N ARG A 300 -2.24 1.56 -26.65
CA ARG A 300 -1.00 1.19 -25.96
C ARG A 300 0.22 1.72 -26.70
N PHE A 301 0.23 1.64 -28.03
CA PHE A 301 1.32 2.21 -28.84
C PHE A 301 1.43 3.73 -28.68
N ILE A 302 0.30 4.45 -28.71
CA ILE A 302 0.25 5.89 -28.49
C ILE A 302 0.74 6.23 -27.08
N LEU A 303 0.29 5.48 -26.08
CA LEU A 303 0.70 5.65 -24.68
C LEU A 303 2.21 5.45 -24.50
N ALA A 304 2.75 4.34 -25.00
CA ALA A 304 4.18 4.03 -24.92
C ALA A 304 5.03 5.13 -25.59
N THR A 305 4.57 5.64 -26.73
CA THR A 305 5.26 6.73 -27.44
C THR A 305 5.26 8.00 -26.60
N ARG A 306 4.11 8.36 -26.00
CA ARG A 306 4.02 9.54 -25.13
C ARG A 306 4.91 9.41 -23.90
N PHE A 307 4.90 8.26 -23.23
CA PHE A 307 5.74 8.02 -22.06
C PHE A 307 7.23 8.11 -22.37
N ARG A 308 7.70 7.67 -23.55
CA ARG A 308 9.11 7.85 -23.93
C ARG A 308 9.54 9.31 -23.99
N GLU A 309 8.64 10.21 -24.38
CA GLU A 309 8.91 11.64 -24.45
C GLU A 309 8.93 12.25 -23.05
N THR A 310 7.84 12.07 -22.30
CA THR A 310 7.65 12.70 -20.99
C THR A 310 8.61 12.17 -19.94
N TRP A 311 8.95 10.89 -19.98
CA TRP A 311 9.87 10.29 -19.02
C TRP A 311 11.28 10.85 -19.12
N ARG A 312 11.78 11.13 -20.33
CA ARG A 312 13.10 11.76 -20.52
C ARG A 312 13.17 13.16 -19.94
N GLU A 313 12.05 13.87 -19.94
CA GLU A 313 11.94 15.22 -19.39
C GLU A 313 11.78 15.20 -17.87
N LYS A 314 10.90 14.33 -17.36
CA LYS A 314 10.50 14.30 -15.95
C LYS A 314 11.42 13.48 -15.08
N TRP A 315 11.80 12.29 -15.54
CA TRP A 315 12.54 11.28 -14.76
C TRP A 315 13.74 10.75 -15.54
N PRO A 316 14.73 11.62 -15.86
CA PRO A 316 15.88 11.26 -16.70
C PRO A 316 16.74 10.13 -16.11
N THR A 317 16.69 9.94 -14.78
CA THR A 317 17.38 8.89 -14.03
C THR A 317 16.45 7.76 -13.59
N GLY A 318 15.15 7.83 -13.93
CA GLY A 318 14.12 6.89 -13.50
C GLY A 318 13.38 7.33 -12.24
N ILE A 319 12.42 6.51 -11.84
CA ILE A 319 11.70 6.63 -10.56
C ILE A 319 12.07 5.45 -9.67
N ALA A 320 12.33 5.74 -8.40
CA ALA A 320 12.63 4.76 -7.36
C ALA A 320 11.30 4.19 -6.84
N ILE A 321 11.07 2.90 -7.09
CA ILE A 321 9.88 2.19 -6.65
C ILE A 321 10.00 1.85 -5.17
N PRO A 322 9.04 2.25 -4.34
CA PRO A 322 9.11 2.05 -2.90
C PRO A 322 9.12 0.58 -2.49
N SER A 323 10.05 0.15 -1.62
CA SER A 323 10.06 -1.21 -1.07
C SER A 323 9.28 -1.33 0.23
N ARG A 324 8.28 -2.20 0.25
CA ARG A 324 7.49 -2.50 1.46
C ARG A 324 8.12 -3.55 2.36
N GLU A 325 9.23 -4.13 1.92
CA GLU A 325 9.74 -5.39 2.44
C GLU A 325 10.53 -5.18 3.73
N LEU A 326 10.12 -5.90 4.78
CA LEU A 326 10.96 -6.14 5.92
C LEU A 326 11.57 -7.54 5.80
N PRO A 327 12.86 -7.74 6.15
CA PRO A 327 13.43 -9.06 6.23
C PRO A 327 12.60 -9.94 7.19
N ASP A 328 12.51 -11.23 6.87
CA ASP A 328 11.83 -12.20 7.72
C ASP A 328 12.60 -12.37 9.03
N LEU A 329 11.88 -12.25 10.15
CA LEU A 329 12.46 -12.36 11.48
C LEU A 329 11.92 -13.62 12.14
N ASP A 330 12.81 -14.57 12.44
CA ASP A 330 12.47 -15.67 13.35
C ASP A 330 12.66 -15.21 14.80
N PRO A 331 11.59 -15.05 15.60
CA PRO A 331 11.71 -14.59 16.98
C PRO A 331 12.50 -15.55 17.89
N PHE A 332 12.83 -16.76 17.42
CA PHE A 332 13.65 -17.72 18.16
C PHE A 332 15.07 -17.91 17.57
N GLY A 333 15.39 -17.21 16.47
CA GLY A 333 16.66 -17.28 15.73
C GLY A 333 16.99 -18.68 15.17
N GLY A 334 18.28 -18.97 14.95
CA GLY A 334 18.79 -20.25 14.41
C GLY A 334 18.56 -21.51 15.28
N ALA A 335 17.61 -21.50 16.22
CA ALA A 335 17.18 -22.66 17.00
C ALA A 335 16.58 -23.80 16.16
N LYS A 336 16.12 -23.46 14.95
CA LYS A 336 15.36 -24.33 14.06
C LYS A 336 16.29 -25.11 13.13
N THR A 337 16.92 -26.18 13.62
CA THR A 337 17.00 -27.35 12.74
C THR A 337 15.58 -27.89 12.65
N TYR A 338 14.92 -27.64 11.52
CA TYR A 338 13.66 -28.26 11.06
C TYR A 338 13.04 -29.23 12.06
N LEU A 339 12.02 -28.77 12.79
CA LEU A 339 11.21 -29.60 13.67
C LEU A 339 10.38 -30.57 12.82
N GLY A 340 11.04 -31.62 12.34
CA GLY A 340 10.41 -32.83 11.86
C GLY A 340 9.58 -33.45 12.98
N VAL A 341 8.51 -34.13 12.55
CA VAL A 341 7.53 -34.86 13.36
C VAL A 341 8.22 -35.62 14.51
N GLY A 342 8.22 -35.06 15.73
CA GLY A 342 8.77 -35.76 16.90
C GLY A 342 9.36 -34.91 18.04
N ALA A 343 9.51 -33.59 17.91
CA ALA A 343 10.22 -32.79 18.91
C ALA A 343 9.30 -32.10 19.95
N ILE A 344 8.63 -32.89 20.79
CA ILE A 344 7.97 -32.41 22.03
C ILE A 344 9.01 -31.96 23.10
N ARG A 345 10.32 -32.09 22.84
CA ARG A 345 11.38 -31.95 23.87
C ARG A 345 12.04 -30.56 24.03
N LYS A 346 11.57 -29.47 23.41
CA LYS A 346 12.27 -28.16 23.55
C LYS A 346 11.36 -26.92 23.73
N LEU A 347 10.10 -27.07 24.13
CA LEU A 347 9.23 -25.92 24.41
C LEU A 347 9.75 -25.05 25.57
N GLU A 348 10.21 -25.67 26.67
CA GLU A 348 10.87 -24.94 27.77
C GLU A 348 12.08 -24.13 27.28
N LEU A 349 12.83 -24.66 26.31
CA LEU A 349 13.96 -23.94 25.71
C LEU A 349 13.54 -22.75 24.85
N LEU A 350 12.37 -22.82 24.20
CA LEU A 350 11.83 -21.67 23.46
C LEU A 350 11.41 -20.56 24.43
N GLU A 351 10.76 -20.91 25.54
CA GLU A 351 10.35 -19.93 26.57
C GLU A 351 11.56 -19.24 27.21
N THR A 352 12.65 -19.95 27.47
CA THR A 352 13.90 -19.33 27.95
C THR A 352 14.59 -18.41 26.95
N ARG A 353 14.23 -18.50 25.66
CA ARG A 353 14.78 -17.63 24.60
C ARG A 353 13.94 -16.40 24.34
N VAL A 354 12.67 -16.41 24.73
CA VAL A 354 11.84 -15.21 24.68
C VAL A 354 12.40 -14.24 25.71
N PRO A 355 12.84 -13.03 25.32
CA PRO A 355 13.27 -12.04 26.28
C PRO A 355 12.16 -11.79 27.29
N VAL A 356 12.48 -11.89 28.58
CA VAL A 356 11.45 -11.79 29.63
C VAL A 356 10.88 -10.37 29.69
N ASP A 357 11.67 -9.34 29.39
CA ASP A 357 11.28 -7.96 29.67
C ASP A 357 11.05 -7.10 28.43
N VAL A 358 11.83 -7.28 27.35
CA VAL A 358 11.80 -6.39 26.17
C VAL A 358 12.20 -7.15 24.91
N ILE A 359 11.47 -6.92 23.82
CA ILE A 359 11.90 -7.29 22.46
C ILE A 359 12.96 -6.28 22.01
N SER A 360 14.20 -6.75 21.91
CA SER A 360 15.27 -6.07 21.17
C SER A 360 15.27 -6.61 19.74
N ILE A 361 15.40 -5.72 18.76
CA ILE A 361 15.41 -6.06 17.34
C ILE A 361 16.80 -5.69 16.82
N ASP A 362 17.49 -6.65 16.21
CA ASP A 362 18.78 -6.36 15.57
C ASP A 362 18.59 -5.37 14.43
N ASP A 363 19.66 -4.61 14.13
CA ASP A 363 19.54 -3.49 13.21
C ASP A 363 19.01 -3.91 11.82
N GLU A 364 19.40 -5.08 11.34
CA GLU A 364 18.91 -5.65 10.07
C GLU A 364 17.38 -5.77 10.00
N PHE A 365 16.71 -5.96 11.13
CA PHE A 365 15.27 -6.18 11.20
C PHE A 365 14.48 -4.95 11.65
N GLU A 366 15.13 -3.84 12.02
CA GLU A 366 14.47 -2.65 12.57
C GLU A 366 13.74 -1.84 11.46
N PRO A 367 12.40 -1.72 11.51
CA PRO A 367 11.64 -1.04 10.46
C PRO A 367 11.92 0.46 10.30
N LEU A 368 12.56 1.10 11.29
CA LEU A 368 12.89 2.52 11.26
C LEU A 368 14.10 2.83 10.36
N TYR A 369 14.93 1.84 10.02
CA TYR A 369 16.05 2.12 9.13
C TYR A 369 15.59 2.29 7.68
N ALA A 370 16.27 3.21 6.99
CA ALA A 370 15.99 3.54 5.61
C ALA A 370 16.16 2.29 4.72
N ARG A 371 15.20 2.07 3.83
CA ARG A 371 15.25 0.99 2.85
C ARG A 371 15.55 1.55 1.47
N GLY A 372 16.37 0.80 0.72
CA GLY A 372 16.57 1.06 -0.70
C GLY A 372 15.29 0.80 -1.50
N PRO A 373 15.23 1.28 -2.76
CA PRO A 373 14.09 1.02 -3.62
C PRO A 373 13.98 -0.48 -3.92
N LEU A 374 12.75 -0.96 -4.16
CA LEU A 374 12.52 -2.32 -4.64
C LEU A 374 13.19 -2.50 -6.01
N GLU A 375 13.00 -1.49 -6.85
CA GLU A 375 13.62 -1.38 -8.16
C GLU A 375 13.59 0.08 -8.63
N VAL A 376 14.28 0.36 -9.72
CA VAL A 376 14.19 1.64 -10.41
C VAL A 376 13.53 1.40 -11.76
N TRP A 377 12.35 2.00 -11.97
CA TRP A 377 11.75 2.03 -13.29
C TRP A 377 12.43 3.13 -14.10
N ASP A 378 13.00 2.77 -15.24
CA ASP A 378 13.69 3.70 -16.12
C ASP A 378 13.38 3.44 -17.61
N LEU A 379 14.01 4.23 -18.48
CA LEU A 379 14.09 3.93 -19.90
C LEU A 379 15.52 3.49 -20.23
N PRO A 380 15.71 2.39 -20.99
CA PRO A 380 17.04 1.89 -21.33
C PRO A 380 17.93 2.97 -21.96
N ARG A 381 18.98 3.39 -21.25
CA ARG A 381 19.84 4.54 -21.63
C ARG A 381 20.63 4.36 -22.93
N ARG A 382 20.79 3.14 -23.43
CA ARG A 382 21.66 2.80 -24.58
C ARG A 382 20.93 2.33 -25.84
N MET A 383 19.60 2.39 -25.88
CA MET A 383 18.86 1.89 -27.05
C MET A 383 18.37 3.02 -27.98
N PRO A 384 18.52 2.85 -29.31
CA PRO A 384 17.98 3.80 -30.28
C PRO A 384 16.47 3.96 -30.10
N ALA A 385 15.98 5.21 -30.16
CA ALA A 385 14.54 5.50 -30.16
C ALA A 385 13.78 4.77 -31.30
N SER A 386 14.50 4.35 -32.34
CA SER A 386 13.98 3.59 -33.48
C SER A 386 13.69 2.12 -33.19
N ALA A 387 14.06 1.57 -32.03
CA ALA A 387 13.87 0.15 -31.73
C ALA A 387 12.40 -0.25 -31.52
N GLY A 388 11.45 0.70 -31.46
CA GLY A 388 10.02 0.42 -31.31
C GLY A 388 9.64 -0.34 -30.02
N MET A 389 10.62 -0.63 -29.16
CA MET A 389 10.44 -1.46 -27.98
C MET A 389 9.72 -0.67 -26.88
N GLU A 390 8.84 -1.36 -26.20
CA GLU A 390 8.03 -0.83 -25.12
C GLU A 390 8.82 -0.75 -23.81
N PRO A 391 8.56 0.23 -22.91
CA PRO A 391 9.13 0.21 -21.57
C PRO A 391 8.76 -1.09 -20.85
N SER A 392 9.71 -1.74 -20.16
CA SER A 392 9.48 -3.03 -19.50
C SER A 392 8.40 -2.95 -18.42
N TRP A 393 8.30 -1.81 -17.72
CA TRP A 393 7.31 -1.54 -16.68
C TRP A 393 5.93 -1.16 -17.22
N LEU A 394 5.73 -1.03 -18.54
CA LEU A 394 4.44 -0.56 -19.08
C LEU A 394 3.33 -1.61 -18.88
N ASP A 395 3.66 -2.90 -18.91
CA ASP A 395 2.71 -3.96 -18.52
C ASP A 395 2.28 -3.81 -17.06
N GLU A 396 3.23 -3.60 -16.15
CA GLU A 396 2.97 -3.42 -14.72
C GLU A 396 2.14 -2.16 -14.45
N PHE A 397 2.45 -1.05 -15.14
CA PHE A 397 1.65 0.16 -15.06
C PHE A 397 0.21 -0.05 -15.54
N ILE A 398 0.00 -0.72 -16.68
CA ILE A 398 -1.34 -0.97 -17.23
C ILE A 398 -2.14 -1.90 -16.32
N ALA A 399 -1.53 -3.00 -15.88
CA ALA A 399 -2.14 -3.95 -14.95
C ALA A 399 -2.50 -3.27 -13.63
N GLY A 400 -1.56 -2.50 -13.07
CA GLY A 400 -1.71 -1.77 -11.83
C GLY A 400 -2.75 -0.65 -11.87
N LEU A 401 -2.85 0.08 -12.99
CA LEU A 401 -3.94 1.03 -13.20
C LEU A 401 -5.30 0.32 -13.24
N GLY A 402 -5.33 -0.92 -13.73
CA GLY A 402 -6.49 -1.81 -13.68
C GLY A 402 -6.97 -2.15 -12.27
N GLU A 403 -6.10 -2.09 -11.25
CA GLU A 403 -6.49 -2.32 -9.84
C GLU A 403 -7.34 -1.18 -9.24
N PHE A 404 -7.46 -0.04 -9.94
CA PHE A 404 -8.42 1.01 -9.61
C PHE A 404 -9.80 0.77 -10.23
N LEU A 405 -9.93 -0.17 -11.15
CA LEU A 405 -11.21 -0.58 -11.70
C LEU A 405 -11.85 -1.61 -10.77
N VAL A 406 -13.09 -1.34 -10.40
CA VAL A 406 -13.89 -2.26 -9.59
C VAL A 406 -14.13 -3.56 -10.38
N PRO A 407 -13.78 -4.74 -9.86
CA PRO A 407 -13.96 -6.02 -10.57
C PRO A 407 -15.40 -6.25 -11.05
N GLN A 408 -16.39 -5.89 -10.24
CA GLN A 408 -17.81 -6.05 -10.58
C GLN A 408 -18.22 -5.15 -11.75
N ASP A 409 -17.68 -3.93 -11.84
CA ASP A 409 -17.98 -3.04 -12.96
C ASP A 409 -17.38 -3.59 -14.26
N VAL A 410 -16.19 -4.20 -14.19
CA VAL A 410 -15.59 -4.92 -15.33
C VAL A 410 -16.45 -6.13 -15.71
N GLU A 411 -16.87 -6.98 -14.75
CA GLU A 411 -17.74 -8.14 -14.98
C GLU A 411 -19.10 -7.74 -15.61
N ILE A 412 -19.67 -6.60 -15.19
CA ILE A 412 -20.92 -6.07 -15.76
C ILE A 412 -20.68 -5.55 -17.17
N PHE A 413 -19.59 -4.80 -17.38
CA PHE A 413 -19.25 -4.24 -18.68
C PHE A 413 -18.99 -5.34 -19.72
N ASP A 414 -18.23 -6.37 -19.37
CA ASP A 414 -17.95 -7.54 -20.22
C ASP A 414 -19.24 -8.24 -20.68
N ARG A 415 -20.18 -8.44 -19.74
CA ARG A 415 -21.49 -9.03 -20.05
C ARG A 415 -22.30 -8.19 -21.02
N ILE A 416 -22.34 -6.86 -20.82
CA ILE A 416 -23.05 -5.94 -21.71
C ILE A 416 -22.42 -5.95 -23.10
N LEU A 417 -21.10 -6.04 -23.20
CA LEU A 417 -20.39 -6.17 -24.48
C LEU A 417 -20.79 -7.45 -25.20
N ALA A 418 -20.78 -8.59 -24.50
CA ALA A 418 -21.18 -9.88 -25.06
C ALA A 418 -22.65 -9.88 -25.54
N GLU A 419 -23.56 -9.28 -24.77
CA GLU A 419 -24.98 -9.12 -25.14
C GLU A 419 -25.19 -8.20 -26.35
N SER A 420 -24.30 -7.23 -26.55
CA SER A 420 -24.35 -6.27 -27.66
C SER A 420 -23.69 -6.78 -28.94
N GLY A 421 -23.23 -8.03 -28.97
CA GLY A 421 -22.52 -8.63 -30.10
C GLY A 421 -21.06 -8.19 -30.23
N GLY A 422 -20.48 -7.64 -29.16
CA GLY A 422 -19.04 -7.44 -29.05
C GLY A 422 -18.34 -8.79 -28.90
N ALA A 423 -17.44 -9.09 -29.82
CA ALA A 423 -16.51 -10.21 -29.74
C ALA A 423 -15.23 -9.79 -29.02
#